data_AF-A0A220VHC9-F1
#
_entry.id   AF-A0A220VHC9-F1
#
_cell.length_a   1.000
_cell.length_b   1.000
_cell.length_c   1.000
_cell.angle_alpha   90.00
_cell.angle_beta   90.00
_cell.angle_gamma   90.00
#
_symmetry.space_group_name_H-M   'P 1'
#
loop_
_entity.id
_entity.type
_entity.pdbx_description
1 polymer ?
#
loop_
_entity_poly.entity_id
_entity_poly.type
_entity_poly.pdbx_seq_one_letter_code
_entity_poly.pdbx_strand_id
1 'polypeptide(L)'
;MKKILETLEQTQKANIRNVIFVRSKDTFWVSFIETLKKQFSKSFVQQEYYQKNQLNKLLGDEVDLVILDFRLDIDINLLSICSGSIPGNGCIVIRINHPCEYSDNFSKRFFLTLKNSNLIF
;
A
#
# COMPACT_ATOMS: atom_id res chain seq x y z
N MET A 1 3.56 9.10 10.00
CA MET A 1 3.54 9.80 8.69
C MET A 1 4.94 10.16 8.22
N LYS A 2 5.76 10.89 9.01
CA LYS A 2 7.15 11.28 8.66
C LYS A 2 8.03 10.13 8.10
N LYS A 3 8.07 8.99 8.80
CA LYS A 3 8.90 7.83 8.42
C LYS A 3 8.50 7.17 7.09
N ILE A 4 7.20 7.14 6.76
CA ILE A 4 6.70 6.63 5.47
C ILE A 4 7.15 7.55 4.35
N LEU A 5 7.06 8.87 4.54
CA LEU A 5 7.48 9.86 3.55
C LEU A 5 9.00 9.80 3.32
N GLU A 6 9.81 9.72 4.38
CA GLU A 6 11.26 9.53 4.29
C GLU A 6 11.62 8.23 3.54
N THR A 7 10.90 7.14 3.81
CA THR A 7 11.10 5.86 3.12
C THR A 7 10.74 5.97 1.64
N LEU A 8 9.63 6.64 1.32
CA LEU A 8 9.22 6.89 -0.06
C LEU A 8 10.23 7.77 -0.79
N GLU A 9 10.78 8.82 -0.17
CA GLU A 9 11.83 9.64 -0.77
C GLU A 9 13.13 8.87 -1.04
N GLN A 10 13.49 7.93 -0.15
CA GLN A 10 14.69 7.11 -0.30
C GLN A 10 14.53 6.01 -1.36
N THR A 11 13.35 5.40 -1.45
CA THR A 11 13.07 4.25 -2.36
C THR A 11 12.54 4.69 -3.72
N GLN A 12 11.63 5.67 -3.73
CA GLN A 12 11.08 6.30 -4.92
C GLN A 12 11.90 7.55 -5.21
N LYS A 13 13.01 7.41 -5.96
CA LYS A 13 13.70 8.57 -6.53
C LYS A 13 12.74 9.33 -7.46
N ALA A 14 12.00 10.27 -6.87
CA ALA A 14 11.18 11.30 -7.47
C ALA A 14 9.96 10.92 -8.34
N ASN A 15 9.61 9.65 -8.59
CA ASN A 15 8.50 9.32 -9.52
C ASN A 15 7.45 8.37 -8.95
N ILE A 16 6.47 8.92 -8.21
CA ILE A 16 5.22 8.20 -7.87
C ILE A 16 4.15 8.64 -8.87
N ARG A 17 3.97 7.91 -9.97
CA ARG A 17 3.02 8.27 -11.04
C ARG A 17 1.63 7.71 -10.74
N ASN A 18 1.57 6.43 -10.37
CA ASN A 18 0.31 5.73 -10.15
C ASN A 18 0.16 5.33 -8.68
N VAL A 19 -0.88 5.83 -8.02
CA VAL A 19 -1.23 5.45 -6.65
C VAL A 19 -2.57 4.74 -6.62
N ILE A 20 -2.57 3.50 -6.16
CA ILE A 20 -3.78 2.72 -5.98
C ILE A 20 -4.14 2.64 -4.51
N PHE A 21 -5.42 2.86 -4.27
CA PHE A 21 -5.98 2.77 -2.95
C PHE A 21 -7.04 1.67 -2.87
N VAL A 22 -6.85 0.72 -1.95
CA VAL A 22 -7.74 -0.42 -1.76
C VAL A 22 -8.46 -0.34 -0.41
N ARG A 23 -9.81 -0.40 -0.45
CA ARG A 23 -10.78 -0.63 0.65
C ARG A 23 -11.33 0.51 1.54
N SER A 24 -10.69 1.64 1.78
CA SER A 24 -11.25 2.69 2.66
C SER A 24 -11.00 4.19 2.30
N LYS A 25 -12.04 4.94 1.94
CA LYS A 25 -11.99 6.41 1.81
C LYS A 25 -11.99 7.13 3.19
N ASP A 26 -11.25 6.63 4.16
CA ASP A 26 -11.15 7.29 5.47
C ASP A 26 -10.36 8.61 5.35
N THR A 27 -10.72 9.58 6.18
CA THR A 27 -10.10 10.91 6.30
C THR A 27 -8.59 10.87 6.40
N PHE A 28 -8.04 9.87 7.11
CA PHE A 28 -6.60 9.65 7.20
C PHE A 28 -5.94 9.48 5.83
N TRP A 29 -6.53 8.67 4.95
CA TRP A 29 -5.95 8.38 3.63
C TRP A 29 -6.13 9.52 2.65
N VAL A 30 -7.24 10.25 2.76
CA VAL A 30 -7.44 11.49 2.02
C VAL A 30 -6.31 12.47 2.36
N SER A 31 -6.06 12.71 3.65
CA SER A 31 -4.99 13.60 4.11
C SER A 31 -3.58 13.11 3.73
N PHE A 32 -3.33 11.79 3.82
CA PHE A 32 -2.06 11.20 3.39
C PHE A 32 -1.80 11.40 1.90
N ILE A 33 -2.81 11.17 1.06
CA ILE A 33 -2.71 11.37 -0.39
C ILE A 33 -2.51 12.86 -0.72
N GLU A 34 -3.22 13.77 -0.05
CA GLU A 34 -2.97 15.20 -0.22
C GLU A 34 -1.54 15.60 0.15
N THR A 35 -0.98 14.96 1.17
CA THR A 35 0.43 15.14 1.56
C THR A 35 1.37 14.63 0.47
N LEU A 36 1.13 13.44 -0.08
CA LEU A 36 1.89 12.89 -1.21
C LEU A 36 1.79 13.79 -2.43
N LYS A 37 0.61 14.30 -2.78
CA LYS A 37 0.41 15.23 -3.91
C LYS A 37 1.20 16.52 -3.72
N LYS A 38 1.29 17.06 -2.51
CA LYS A 38 2.08 18.26 -2.23
C LYS A 38 3.58 18.00 -2.39
N GLN A 39 4.06 16.86 -1.90
CA GLN A 39 5.47 16.52 -1.86
C GLN A 39 6.01 16.04 -3.22
N PHE A 40 5.18 15.34 -4.00
CA PHE A 40 5.53 14.76 -5.30
C PHE A 40 4.75 15.40 -6.46
N SER A 41 4.39 16.67 -6.34
CA SER A 41 3.43 17.36 -7.24
C SER A 41 3.81 17.35 -8.73
N LYS A 42 5.08 17.21 -9.07
CA LYS A 42 5.56 17.10 -10.45
C LYS A 42 5.43 15.71 -11.06
N SER A 43 5.21 14.69 -10.22
CA SER A 43 5.33 13.29 -10.61
C SER A 43 4.07 12.48 -10.32
N PHE A 44 3.13 13.02 -9.54
CA PHE A 44 1.84 12.40 -9.23
C PHE A 44 0.91 12.48 -10.43
N VAL A 45 0.75 11.37 -11.16
CA VAL A 45 -0.01 11.33 -12.41
C VAL A 45 -1.48 10.96 -12.16
N GLN A 46 -1.73 9.89 -11.39
CA GLN A 46 -3.07 9.33 -11.29
C GLN A 46 -3.32 8.65 -9.93
N GLN A 47 -4.57 8.77 -9.48
CA GLN A 47 -5.07 8.14 -8.27
C GLN A 47 -6.30 7.31 -8.61
N GLU A 48 -6.26 6.04 -8.23
CA GLU A 48 -7.38 5.13 -8.47
C GLU A 48 -7.82 4.42 -7.19
N TYR A 49 -9.12 4.11 -7.14
CA TYR A 49 -9.75 3.45 -6.02
C TYR A 49 -10.31 2.12 -6.48
N TYR A 50 -9.84 1.04 -5.86
CA TYR A 50 -10.33 -0.30 -6.14
C TYR A 50 -11.04 -0.87 -4.91
N GLN A 51 -12.24 -1.37 -5.16
CA GLN A 51 -12.88 -2.29 -4.22
C GLN A 51 -12.27 -3.69 -4.35
N LYS A 52 -12.44 -4.53 -3.32
CA LYS A 52 -11.92 -5.91 -3.31
C LYS A 52 -12.32 -6.72 -4.55
N ASN A 53 -13.55 -6.57 -5.00
CA ASN A 53 -14.10 -7.25 -6.19
C ASN A 53 -13.58 -6.69 -7.53
N GLN A 54 -12.83 -5.58 -7.53
CA GLN A 54 -12.30 -4.95 -8.74
C GLN A 54 -10.79 -5.19 -8.92
N LEU A 55 -10.16 -5.93 -8.02
CA LEU A 55 -8.70 -6.13 -8.00
C LEU A 55 -8.16 -6.83 -9.25
N ASN A 56 -8.98 -7.64 -9.93
CA ASN A 56 -8.57 -8.27 -11.18
C ASN A 56 -8.22 -7.26 -12.27
N LYS A 57 -8.68 -6.00 -12.15
CA LYS A 57 -8.29 -4.92 -13.05
C LYS A 57 -6.84 -4.48 -12.89
N LEU A 58 -6.20 -4.81 -11.76
CA LEU A 58 -4.80 -4.51 -11.50
C LEU A 58 -3.84 -5.52 -12.14
N LEU A 59 -4.37 -6.65 -12.63
CA LEU A 59 -3.57 -7.69 -13.25
C LEU A 59 -3.02 -7.16 -14.58
N GLY A 60 -1.69 -7.02 -14.65
CA GLY A 60 -0.98 -6.55 -15.84
C GLY A 60 -0.67 -5.05 -15.86
N ASP A 61 -1.18 -4.28 -14.89
CA ASP A 61 -0.85 -2.86 -14.74
C ASP A 61 0.35 -2.67 -13.82
N GLU A 62 1.24 -1.72 -14.17
CA GLU A 62 2.36 -1.32 -13.33
C GLU A 62 2.04 -0.09 -12.48
N VAL A 63 2.30 -0.20 -11.19
CA VAL A 63 1.88 0.76 -10.17
C VAL A 63 3.07 1.09 -9.27
N ASP A 64 3.36 2.37 -9.09
CA ASP A 64 4.51 2.79 -8.28
C ASP A 64 4.21 2.70 -6.77
N LEU A 65 2.95 2.90 -6.37
CA LEU A 65 2.52 2.84 -4.97
C LEU A 65 1.14 2.18 -4.82
N VAL A 66 1.08 1.14 -3.99
CA VAL A 66 -0.19 0.54 -3.57
C VAL A 66 -0.40 0.78 -2.08
N ILE A 67 -1.60 1.21 -1.73
CA ILE A 67 -2.01 1.44 -0.34
C ILE A 67 -3.14 0.46 0.01
N LEU A 68 -2.86 -0.41 0.98
CA LEU A 68 -3.78 -1.43 1.47
C LEU A 68 -4.25 -1.07 2.87
N ASP A 69 -5.58 -0.97 3.06
CA ASP A 69 -6.19 -0.82 4.38
C ASP A 69 -6.87 -2.12 4.82
N PHE A 70 -6.23 -2.82 5.76
CA PHE A 70 -6.79 -3.98 6.43
C PHE A 70 -7.39 -3.58 7.78
N ARG A 71 -8.72 -3.70 7.87
CA ARG A 71 -9.46 -3.44 9.11
C ARG A 71 -9.59 -4.65 10.03
N LEU A 72 -9.69 -5.86 9.47
CA LEU A 72 -9.95 -7.09 10.22
C LEU A 72 -8.97 -8.19 9.81
N ASP A 73 -8.98 -8.58 8.54
CA ASP A 73 -8.23 -9.74 8.06
C ASP A 73 -7.34 -9.39 6.87
N ILE A 74 -6.14 -9.97 6.83
CA ILE A 74 -5.19 -9.84 5.74
C ILE A 74 -5.56 -10.85 4.65
N ASP A 75 -5.76 -10.35 3.44
CA ASP A 75 -6.14 -11.19 2.30
C ASP A 75 -4.90 -11.48 1.44
N ILE A 76 -4.46 -12.74 1.44
CA ILE A 76 -3.29 -13.19 0.68
C ILE A 76 -3.45 -12.96 -0.82
N ASN A 77 -4.66 -13.11 -1.36
CA ASN A 77 -4.89 -12.93 -2.80
C ASN A 77 -4.74 -11.45 -3.17
N LEU A 78 -5.22 -10.55 -2.31
CA LEU A 78 -5.01 -9.11 -2.47
C LEU A 78 -3.52 -8.77 -2.42
N LEU A 79 -2.78 -9.29 -1.44
CA LEU A 79 -1.34 -9.07 -1.35
C LEU A 79 -0.60 -9.57 -2.60
N SER A 80 -0.95 -10.78 -3.07
CA SER A 80 -0.34 -11.38 -4.26
C SER A 80 -0.57 -10.53 -5.51
N ILE A 81 -1.82 -10.11 -5.75
CA ILE A 81 -2.15 -9.26 -6.90
C ILE A 81 -1.37 -7.95 -6.83
N CYS A 82 -1.42 -7.26 -5.69
CA CYS A 82 -0.74 -5.98 -5.52
C CYS A 82 0.79 -6.08 -5.63
N SER A 83 1.38 -7.18 -5.14
CA SER A 83 2.81 -7.43 -5.31
C SER A 83 3.21 -7.69 -6.76
N GLY A 84 2.33 -8.31 -7.55
CA GLY A 84 2.57 -8.57 -8.98
C GLY A 84 2.47 -7.31 -9.84
N SER A 85 1.66 -6.33 -9.42
CA SER A 85 1.47 -5.05 -10.11
C SER A 85 2.55 -4.00 -9.77
N ILE A 86 3.51 -4.32 -8.89
CA ILE A 86 4.53 -3.37 -8.46
C ILE A 86 5.88 -3.73 -9.07
N PRO A 87 6.48 -2.84 -9.89
CA PRO A 87 7.83 -3.06 -10.41
C PRO A 87 8.85 -3.02 -9.26
N GLY A 88 10.08 -3.49 -9.51
CA GLY A 88 11.11 -3.67 -8.46
C GLY A 88 11.49 -2.41 -7.65
N ASN A 89 11.03 -1.23 -8.07
CA ASN A 89 11.24 0.02 -7.37
C ASN A 89 10.00 0.55 -6.66
N GLY A 90 8.81 -0.05 -6.82
CA GLY A 90 7.57 0.47 -6.24
C GLY A 90 7.38 0.09 -4.77
N CYS A 91 6.34 0.63 -4.15
CA CYS A 91 6.11 0.52 -2.70
C CYS A 91 4.70 0.02 -2.38
N ILE A 92 4.59 -0.85 -1.36
CA ILE A 92 3.31 -1.20 -0.74
C ILE A 92 3.27 -0.58 0.65
N VAL A 93 2.26 0.25 0.90
CA VAL A 93 1.94 0.75 2.23
C VAL A 93 0.75 -0.03 2.76
N ILE A 94 0.91 -0.68 3.91
CA ILE A 94 -0.14 -1.47 4.54
C ILE A 94 -0.51 -0.84 5.87
N ARG A 95 -1.79 -0.44 6.03
CA ARG A 95 -2.36 -0.06 7.32
C ARG A 95 -3.14 -1.23 7.88
N ILE A 96 -2.88 -1.51 9.15
CA ILE A 96 -3.53 -2.54 9.94
C ILE A 96 -4.21 -1.83 11.10
N ASN A 97 -5.53 -1.70 11.04
CA ASN A 97 -6.32 -0.84 11.93
C ASN A 97 -6.66 -1.49 13.26
N HIS A 98 -6.84 -2.81 13.27
CA HIS A 98 -6.79 -3.59 14.49
C HIS A 98 -5.48 -4.35 14.48
N PRO A 99 -4.76 -4.49 15.61
CA PRO A 99 -3.90 -5.65 15.75
C PRO A 99 -4.85 -6.81 15.50
N CYS A 100 -4.77 -7.43 14.32
CA CYS A 100 -5.52 -8.64 14.05
C CYS A 100 -5.28 -9.46 15.31
N GLU A 101 -6.32 -9.77 16.08
CA GLU A 101 -6.20 -10.61 17.28
C GLU A 101 -5.93 -12.02 16.80
N TYR A 102 -4.89 -12.19 15.97
CA TYR A 102 -4.37 -13.40 15.44
C TYR A 102 -5.49 -14.41 15.13
N SER A 103 -6.59 -13.92 14.54
CA SER A 103 -7.84 -14.67 14.42
C SER A 103 -7.64 -15.84 13.47
N ASP A 104 -6.80 -15.61 12.45
CA ASP A 104 -6.35 -16.62 11.51
C ASP A 104 -4.81 -16.82 11.56
N ASN A 105 -4.39 -18.04 11.21
CA ASN A 105 -2.98 -18.45 11.21
C ASN A 105 -2.13 -17.73 10.16
N PHE A 106 -2.74 -17.28 9.06
CA PHE A 106 -2.04 -16.58 7.99
C PHE A 106 -1.60 -15.18 8.46
N SER A 107 -2.51 -14.40 9.04
CA SER A 107 -2.25 -13.09 9.61
C SER A 107 -1.12 -13.17 10.64
N LYS A 108 -1.10 -14.17 11.55
CA LYS A 108 0.02 -14.34 12.51
C LYS A 108 1.35 -14.55 11.78
N ARG A 109 1.38 -15.48 10.82
CA ARG A 109 2.59 -15.80 10.05
C ARG A 109 3.07 -14.59 9.26
N PHE A 110 2.16 -13.87 8.62
CA PHE A 110 2.48 -12.64 7.89
C PHE A 110 3.15 -11.61 8.80
N PHE A 111 2.59 -11.33 9.98
CA PHE A 111 3.21 -10.40 10.93
C PHE A 111 4.57 -10.87 11.46
N LEU A 112 4.74 -12.17 11.70
CA LEU A 112 6.03 -12.73 12.12
C LEU A 112 7.08 -12.59 11.02
N THR A 113 6.72 -12.89 9.77
CA THR A 113 7.59 -12.68 8.60
C THR A 113 7.96 -11.21 8.45
N LEU A 114 6.98 -10.32 8.58
CA LEU A 114 7.15 -8.87 8.55
C LEU A 114 8.14 -8.38 9.62
N LYS A 115 8.01 -8.84 10.87
CA LYS A 115 8.94 -8.49 11.97
C LYS A 115 10.38 -8.96 11.73
N ASN A 116 10.54 -10.09 11.05
CA ASN A 116 11.84 -10.68 10.73
C ASN A 116 12.40 -10.21 9.38
N SER A 117 11.72 -9.28 8.71
CA SER A 117 12.14 -8.71 7.44
C SER A 117 12.76 -7.33 7.64
N ASN A 118 13.61 -6.90 6.70
CA ASN A 118 14.12 -5.52 6.65
C ASN A 118 13.05 -4.51 6.16
N LEU A 119 11.76 -4.85 6.22
CA LEU A 119 10.68 -3.98 5.76
C LEU A 119 10.46 -2.85 6.77
N ILE A 120 10.37 -1.62 6.26
CA ILE A 120 10.20 -0.42 7.08
C ILE A 120 8.70 -0.15 7.26
N PHE A 121 8.24 -0.14 8.52
CA PHE A 121 6.89 0.27 8.96
C PHE A 121 6.84 1.76 9.28
#